data_AF-I6T6Z6-F1
#
_entry.id   AF-I6T6Z6-F1
#
_cell.length_a   1.000
_cell.length_b   1.000
_cell.length_c   1.000
_cell.angle_alpha   90.00
_cell.angle_beta   90.00
_cell.angle_gamma   90.00
#
_symmetry.space_group_name_H-M   'P 1'
#
loop_
_entity.id
_entity.type
_entity.pdbx_description
1 polymer ?
#
loop_
_entity_poly.entity_id
_entity_poly.type
_entity_poly.pdbx_seq_one_letter_code
_entity_poly.pdbx_strand_id
1 'polypeptide(L)'
;MKKTTNLSEVHQSLAQDETVVLYLSMPNCSVCHAVLPRLKKLLDQYDFPSFHLDAVETPEVASAFQILTAPVILIYHKNKEVERQARFINFAKLETLLDQLNNSDETISYEELFQ
;
A
#
# COMPACT_ATOMS: atom_id res chain seq x y z
N MET A 1 -6.69 -1.24 8.47
CA MET A 1 -5.64 -0.21 8.32
C MET A 1 -5.34 0.55 9.61
N LYS A 2 -4.08 0.53 10.03
CA LYS A 2 -3.56 1.14 11.26
C LYS A 2 -2.90 2.49 10.98
N LYS A 3 -3.26 3.56 11.70
CA LYS A 3 -2.50 4.83 11.66
C LYS A 3 -1.25 4.69 12.53
N THR A 4 -0.08 5.05 12.01
CA THR A 4 1.18 5.02 12.77
C THR A 4 2.05 6.22 12.42
N THR A 5 2.93 6.60 13.34
CA THR A 5 4.00 7.58 13.15
C THR A 5 5.38 6.93 13.26
N ASN A 6 5.42 5.63 13.51
CA ASN A 6 6.65 4.87 13.71
C ASN A 6 7.10 4.26 12.38
N LEU A 7 8.10 4.88 11.74
CA LEU A 7 8.65 4.38 10.48
C LEU A 7 9.33 3.01 10.62
N SER A 8 9.93 2.69 11.77
CA SER A 8 10.55 1.39 12.01
C SER A 8 9.55 0.25 11.98
N GLU A 9 8.33 0.46 12.51
CA GLU A 9 7.24 -0.51 12.42
C GLU A 9 6.87 -0.81 10.96
N VAL A 10 6.78 0.23 10.13
CA VAL A 10 6.46 0.07 8.71
C VAL A 10 7.56 -0.71 8.00
N HIS A 11 8.83 -0.37 8.23
CA HIS A 11 9.95 -1.11 7.64
C HIS A 11 10.02 -2.56 8.08
N GLN A 12 9.67 -2.85 9.34
CA GLN A 12 9.59 -4.21 9.84
C GLN A 12 8.51 -5.00 9.08
N SER A 13 7.31 -4.43 8.94
CA SER A 13 6.23 -5.07 8.19
C SER A 13 6.61 -5.29 6.71
N LEU A 14 7.23 -4.31 6.06
CA LEU A 14 7.74 -4.45 4.69
C LEU A 14 8.73 -5.61 4.52
N ALA A 15 9.49 -5.95 5.57
CA ALA A 15 10.47 -7.03 5.54
C ALA A 15 9.89 -8.40 5.93
N GLN A 16 8.83 -8.44 6.75
CA GLN A 16 8.27 -9.68 7.31
C GLN A 16 7.04 -10.17 6.55
N ASP A 17 6.22 -9.24 6.09
CA ASP A 17 4.94 -9.54 5.46
C ASP A 17 5.08 -9.60 3.94
N GLU A 18 4.37 -10.54 3.33
CA GLU A 18 4.46 -10.74 1.89
C GLU A 18 3.87 -9.57 1.11
N THR A 19 2.71 -9.04 1.54
CA THR A 19 2.09 -7.87 0.89
C THR A 19 1.76 -6.82 1.94
N VAL A 20 2.19 -5.58 1.71
CA VAL A 20 1.96 -4.45 2.62
C VAL A 20 1.43 -3.26 1.82
N VAL A 21 0.39 -2.61 2.35
CA VAL A 21 -0.22 -1.43 1.73
C VAL A 21 0.02 -0.18 2.57
N LEU A 22 0.62 0.84 1.96
CA LEU A 22 0.88 2.12 2.61
C LEU A 22 -0.03 3.18 2.00
N TYR A 23 -0.76 3.89 2.85
CA TYR A 23 -1.52 5.08 2.49
C TYR A 23 -0.87 6.31 3.13
N LEU A 24 -0.38 7.22 2.30
CA LEU A 24 0.19 8.48 2.74
C LEU A 24 -0.77 9.63 2.46
N SER A 25 -1.07 10.42 3.49
CA SER A 25 -1.89 11.62 3.40
C SER A 25 -1.15 12.86 3.88
N MET A 26 -1.77 14.02 3.67
CA MET A 26 -1.37 15.28 4.28
C MET A 26 -2.63 15.95 4.90
N PRO A 27 -2.48 16.79 5.93
CA PRO A 27 -3.57 17.59 6.47
C PRO A 27 -4.14 18.54 5.41
N ASN A 28 -5.38 18.96 5.58
CA ASN A 28 -6.09 19.86 4.66
C ASN A 28 -6.20 19.36 3.21
N CYS A 29 -6.14 18.04 2.99
CA CYS A 29 -6.28 17.41 1.68
C CYS A 29 -7.72 16.88 1.49
N SER A 30 -8.55 17.60 0.74
CA SER A 30 -9.95 17.20 0.48
C SER A 30 -10.07 15.82 -0.19
N VAL A 31 -9.20 15.53 -1.15
CA VAL A 31 -9.17 14.24 -1.86
C VAL A 31 -8.81 13.10 -0.91
N CYS A 32 -7.92 13.33 0.05
CA CYS A 32 -7.52 12.33 1.03
C CYS A 32 -8.69 11.88 1.91
N HIS A 33 -9.62 12.79 2.25
CA HIS A 33 -10.82 12.47 3.02
C HIS A 33 -11.79 11.56 2.23
N ALA A 34 -11.82 11.67 0.90
CA ALA A 34 -12.64 10.82 0.05
C ALA A 34 -11.99 9.45 -0.22
N VAL A 35 -10.67 9.40 -0.40
CA VAL A 35 -9.92 8.18 -0.72
C VAL A 35 -9.80 7.25 0.48
N LEU A 36 -9.50 7.78 1.66
CA LEU A 36 -9.25 7.00 2.88
C LEU A 36 -10.36 5.98 3.23
N PRO A 37 -11.65 6.35 3.32
CA PRO A 37 -12.70 5.39 3.67
C PRO A 37 -12.91 4.33 2.59
N ARG A 38 -12.76 4.69 1.31
CA ARG A 38 -12.90 3.75 0.20
C ARG A 38 -11.75 2.74 0.18
N LEU A 39 -10.53 3.18 0.47
CA LEU A 39 -9.37 2.31 0.59
C LEU A 39 -9.49 1.36 1.78
N LYS A 40 -9.94 1.84 2.95
CA LYS A 40 -10.20 0.98 4.11
C LYS A 40 -11.17 -0.15 3.75
N LYS A 41 -12.32 0.21 3.15
CA LYS A 41 -13.33 -0.77 2.75
C LYS A 41 -12.82 -1.79 1.74
N LEU A 42 -11.97 -1.37 0.79
CA LEU A 42 -11.33 -2.29 -0.16
C LEU A 42 -10.40 -3.27 0.59
N LEU A 43 -9.55 -2.74 1.48
CA LEU A 43 -8.57 -3.52 2.23
C LEU A 43 -9.18 -4.44 3.29
N ASP A 44 -10.40 -4.19 3.76
CA ASP A 44 -11.12 -5.07 4.69
C ASP A 44 -11.41 -6.47 4.10
N GLN A 45 -11.22 -6.65 2.79
CA GLN A 45 -11.37 -7.93 2.08
C GLN A 45 -10.09 -8.79 2.09
N TYR A 46 -8.96 -8.24 2.52
CA TYR A 46 -7.64 -8.90 2.48
C TYR A 46 -6.98 -8.85 3.86
N ASP A 47 -6.19 -9.86 4.21
CA ASP A 47 -5.43 -9.89 5.47
C ASP A 47 -4.04 -9.24 5.32
N PHE A 48 -3.96 -8.16 4.53
CA PHE A 48 -2.71 -7.45 4.31
C PHE A 48 -2.49 -6.38 5.39
N PRO A 49 -1.31 -6.35 6.02
CA PRO A 49 -0.89 -5.21 6.83
C PRO A 49 -1.02 -3.92 6.03
N SER A 50 -1.73 -2.96 6.63
CA SER A 50 -1.99 -1.68 5.99
C SER A 50 -1.77 -0.53 6.96
N PHE A 51 -0.98 0.44 6.53
CA PHE A 51 -0.56 1.57 7.35
C PHE A 51 -1.03 2.90 6.76
N HIS A 52 -1.52 3.78 7.62
CA HIS A 52 -1.82 5.17 7.29
C HIS A 52 -0.76 6.06 7.94
N LEU A 53 -0.01 6.77 7.09
CA LEU A 53 1.04 7.72 7.48
C LEU A 53 0.62 9.12 7.07
N ASP A 54 0.80 10.10 7.96
CA ASP A 54 0.63 11.51 7.64
C ASP A 54 2.00 12.13 7.39
N ALA A 55 2.22 12.61 6.16
CA ALA A 55 3.51 13.14 5.72
C ALA A 55 3.89 14.48 6.36
N VAL A 56 2.94 15.18 7.01
CA VAL A 56 3.22 16.39 7.80
C VAL A 56 3.48 16.04 9.25
N GLU A 57 2.75 15.07 9.82
CA GLU A 57 2.98 14.59 11.18
C GLU A 57 4.30 13.82 11.31
N THR A 58 4.71 13.11 10.25
CA THR A 58 5.92 12.29 10.22
C THR A 58 6.76 12.62 8.98
N PRO A 59 7.46 13.76 8.93
CA PRO A 59 8.15 14.23 7.71
C PRO A 59 9.17 13.26 7.12
N GLU A 60 9.78 12.41 7.96
CA GLU A 60 10.70 11.36 7.52
C GLU A 60 10.05 10.36 6.54
N VAL A 61 8.74 10.10 6.64
CA VAL A 61 8.03 9.21 5.70
C VAL A 61 7.98 9.81 4.28
N ALA A 62 7.93 11.14 4.18
CA ALA A 62 7.91 11.82 2.89
C ALA A 62 9.26 11.63 2.18
N SER A 63 10.36 11.70 2.92
CA SER A 63 11.70 11.45 2.38
C SER A 63 11.91 9.97 2.08
N ALA A 64 11.56 9.07 3.01
CA ALA A 64 11.77 7.63 2.88
C ALA A 64 11.05 7.02 1.67
N PHE A 65 9.79 7.44 1.43
CA PHE A 65 8.96 6.92 0.35
C PHE A 65 8.90 7.84 -0.89
N GLN A 66 9.71 8.91 -0.91
CA GLN A 66 9.81 9.89 -1.99
C GLN A 66 8.45 10.51 -2.36
N ILE A 67 7.72 10.98 -1.35
CA ILE A 67 6.35 11.48 -1.47
C ILE A 67 6.36 13.00 -1.50
N LEU A 68 6.05 13.56 -2.67
CA LEU A 68 5.98 15.01 -2.90
C LEU A 68 4.53 15.52 -3.05
N THR A 69 3.55 14.62 -2.97
CA THR A 69 2.13 14.93 -3.19
C THR A 69 1.26 14.04 -2.31
N ALA A 70 -0.01 14.39 -2.12
CA ALA A 70 -0.99 13.53 -1.44
C ALA A 70 -2.35 13.54 -2.18
N PRO A 71 -3.17 12.48 -2.05
CA PRO A 71 -2.84 11.21 -1.41
C PRO A 71 -1.89 10.34 -2.26
N VAL A 72 -1.18 9.42 -1.61
CA VAL A 72 -0.43 8.35 -2.27
C VAL A 72 -0.76 7.00 -1.68
N ILE A 73 -0.95 6.01 -2.55
CA ILE A 73 -1.05 4.59 -2.19
C ILE A 73 0.16 3.88 -2.77
N LEU A 74 0.89 3.16 -1.92
CA LEU A 74 1.96 2.26 -2.31
C LEU A 74 1.57 0.84 -1.94
N ILE A 75 1.83 -0.11 -2.82
CA ILE A 75 1.70 -1.53 -2.53
C ILE A 75 3.07 -2.15 -2.70
N TYR A 76 3.53 -2.82 -1.65
CA TYR A 76 4.73 -3.63 -1.66
C TYR A 76 4.33 -5.10 -1.65
N HIS A 77 5.01 -5.90 -2.47
CA HIS A 77 4.93 -7.36 -2.45
C HIS A 77 6.35 -7.92 -2.41
N LYS A 78 6.65 -8.82 -1.46
CA LYS A 78 7.99 -9.39 -1.19
C LYS A 78 9.05 -8.29 -1.05
N ASN A 79 8.74 -7.27 -0.25
CA ASN A 79 9.56 -6.09 -0.01
C ASN A 79 9.93 -5.28 -1.29
N LYS A 80 9.19 -5.44 -2.39
CA LYS A 80 9.35 -4.66 -3.63
C LYS A 80 8.10 -3.84 -3.88
N GLU A 81 8.28 -2.57 -4.24
CA GLU A 81 7.18 -1.71 -4.67
C GLU A 81 6.63 -2.22 -6.01
N VAL A 82 5.38 -2.64 -6.04
CA VAL A 82 4.72 -3.18 -7.24
C VAL A 82 3.68 -2.22 -7.83
N GLU A 83 3.15 -1.30 -7.03
CA GLU A 83 2.21 -0.27 -7.50
C GLU A 83 2.37 1.02 -6.69
N ARG A 84 2.29 2.14 -7.40
CA ARG A 84 2.25 3.50 -6.85
C ARG A 84 1.18 4.31 -7.55
N GLN A 85 0.22 4.81 -6.78
CA GLN A 85 -0.78 5.76 -7.27
C GLN A 85 -0.73 7.05 -6.47
N ALA A 86 -0.50 8.17 -7.15
CA ALA A 86 -0.39 9.48 -6.55
C ALA A 86 -1.41 10.45 -7.15
N ARG A 87 -2.09 11.23 -6.30
CA ARG A 87 -3.17 12.20 -6.61
C ARG A 87 -4.45 11.59 -7.20
N PHE A 88 -4.33 10.77 -8.23
CA PHE A 88 -5.45 10.10 -8.90
C PHE A 88 -5.42 8.62 -8.58
N ILE A 89 -6.49 8.14 -7.93
CA ILE A 89 -6.58 6.77 -7.44
C ILE A 89 -7.55 5.98 -8.32
N ASN A 90 -7.04 4.96 -9.01
CA ASN A 90 -7.82 3.98 -9.76
C ASN A 90 -8.05 2.75 -8.89
N PHE A 91 -9.18 2.75 -8.18
CA PHE A 91 -9.59 1.66 -7.30
C PHE A 91 -9.83 0.33 -8.03
N ALA A 92 -10.33 0.35 -9.27
CA ALA A 92 -10.55 -0.88 -10.02
C ALA A 92 -9.20 -1.57 -10.31
N LYS A 93 -8.17 -0.79 -10.68
CA LYS A 93 -6.81 -1.32 -10.86
C LYS A 93 -6.23 -1.85 -9.54
N LEU A 94 -6.43 -1.13 -8.43
CA LEU A 94 -5.95 -1.58 -7.11
C LEU A 94 -6.60 -2.90 -6.70
N GLU A 95 -7.92 -3.02 -6.85
CA GLU A 95 -8.67 -4.24 -6.53
C GLU A 95 -8.18 -5.42 -7.35
N THR A 96 -8.06 -5.28 -8.68
CA THR A 96 -7.52 -6.34 -9.54
C THR A 96 -6.11 -6.76 -9.14
N LEU A 97 -5.23 -5.81 -8.77
CA LEU A 97 -3.88 -6.14 -8.33
C LEU A 97 -3.89 -6.85 -6.97
N LEU A 98 -4.67 -6.38 -6.00
CA LEU A 98 -4.76 -6.99 -4.68
C LEU A 98 -5.33 -8.42 -4.77
N ASP A 99 -6.31 -8.65 -5.65
CA ASP A 99 -6.82 -9.99 -5.95
C ASP A 99 -5.70 -10.90 -6.50
N GLN A 100 -4.90 -10.40 -7.44
CA GLN A 100 -3.77 -11.16 -7.98
C GLN A 100 -2.74 -11.51 -6.91
N LEU A 101 -2.38 -10.54 -6.06
CA LEU A 101 -1.40 -10.74 -4.99
C LEU A 101 -1.94 -11.66 -3.88
N ASN A 102 -3.25 -11.67 -3.64
CA ASN A 102 -3.87 -12.57 -2.67
C ASN A 102 -3.92 -14.03 -3.16
N ASN A 103 -3.94 -14.23 -4.49
CA ASN A 103 -3.98 -15.56 -5.10
C ASN A 103 -2.59 -16.06 -5.56
N SER A 104 -1.54 -15.22 -5.47
CA SER A 104 -0.20 -15.55 -5.98
C SER A 104 0.62 -16.53 -5.12
N ASP A 105 -0.01 -17.20 -4.15
CA ASP A 105 0.57 -18.36 -3.45
C ASP A 105 0.82 -19.56 -4.39
N GLU A 106 0.26 -19.56 -5.59
CA GLU A 106 0.67 -20.47 -6.64
C GLU A 106 1.96 -19.95 -7.28
N THR A 107 3.08 -20.41 -6.73
CA THR A 107 4.36 -20.39 -7.43
C THR A 107 4.17 -21.21 -8.70
N ILE A 108 3.81 -20.56 -9.82
CA ILE A 108 3.93 -21.18 -11.14
C ILE A 108 5.43 -21.42 -11.32
N SER A 109 5.87 -22.63 -10.98
CA SER A 109 7.19 -23.10 -11.33
C SER A 109 7.24 -23.10 -12.85
N TYR A 110 8.26 -22.47 -13.44
CA TYR A 110 8.50 -22.51 -14.88
C TYR A 110 8.54 -23.97 -15.42
N GLU A 111 8.77 -24.95 -14.55
CA GLU A 111 8.73 -26.38 -14.85
C GLU A 111 7.34 -26.92 -15.18
N GLU A 112 6.26 -26.28 -14.71
CA GLU A 112 4.87 -26.73 -14.94
C GLU A 112 4.28 -26.21 -16.26
N LEU A 113 4.85 -25.14 -16.82
CA LEU A 113 4.39 -24.54 -18.08
C LEU A 113 4.80 -25.33 -19.34
N PHE A 114 5.71 -26.30 -19.20
CA PHE A 114 6.27 -27.07 -20.31
C PHE A 114 6.11 -28.59 -20.16
N GLN A 115 5.19 -29.06 -19.31
CA GLN A 115 4.75 -30.46 -19.31
C GLN A 115 3.64 -30.71 -20.34
#